data_AF-A0A7S7QYT0-F1
#
_entry.id   AF-A0A7S7QYT0-F1
#
_cell.length_a   1.000
_cell.length_b   1.000
_cell.length_c   1.000
_cell.angle_alpha   90.00
_cell.angle_beta   90.00
_cell.angle_gamma   90.00
#
_symmetry.space_group_name_H-M   'P 1'
#
loop_
_entity.id
_entity.type
_entity.pdbx_description
1 polymer ?
#
loop_
_entity_poly.entity_id
_entity_poly.type
_entity_poly.pdbx_seq_one_letter_code
_entity_poly.pdbx_strand_id
1 'polypeptide(L)'
;MAVDLFNATNAAGADRSRLQIAGSIKQAASSTGASFQYLLTTAKMESNFNPRASASTSSARGLFQFIDQTWLGTVKEAGSQLGYGQYADAITKNSDGSYSVSDPSARNAIMKLRDDPDAASAMAAVLTQSNSFKLTGKIGRRPTDAELYMAHFMGVGGAAKLISSAEDSPSINAAAMFPKAAAANQSIFYDRSGSARSVAQVYSVLTTRYVAAANSQDTRTAFAAAGGDTTSPVAVAGAAPTPALTMDTASYLSTFPDGRGVTPVGATSTTAAAQPVPAFRSLYQGGDRPQPISPAVQELWGNSSSLTSAATPSVRVPGRLDLFSDPNGTYSG
;
A
#
# COMPACT_ATOMS: atom_id res chain seq x y z
N MET A 1 -36.25 -14.37 -29.68
CA MET A 1 -34.99 -14.18 -28.93
C MET A 1 -34.96 -12.74 -28.45
N ALA A 2 -35.23 -12.51 -27.16
CA ALA A 2 -35.05 -11.20 -26.55
C ALA A 2 -33.62 -11.15 -25.99
N VAL A 3 -32.76 -10.33 -26.59
CA VAL A 3 -31.41 -10.09 -26.04
C VAL A 3 -31.54 -9.26 -24.77
N ASP A 4 -30.81 -9.66 -23.74
CA ASP A 4 -30.95 -9.14 -22.37
C ASP A 4 -30.30 -7.75 -22.22
N LEU A 5 -31.07 -6.72 -22.61
CA LEU A 5 -30.68 -5.31 -22.65
C LEU A 5 -30.27 -4.75 -21.27
N PHE A 6 -30.82 -5.29 -20.18
CA PHE A 6 -30.46 -4.93 -18.81
C PHE A 6 -29.06 -5.42 -18.45
N ASN A 7 -28.71 -6.64 -18.87
CA ASN A 7 -27.40 -7.21 -18.60
C ASN A 7 -26.32 -6.50 -19.43
N ALA A 8 -26.61 -6.16 -20.70
CA ALA A 8 -25.72 -5.39 -21.56
C ALA A 8 -25.45 -3.96 -21.04
N THR A 9 -26.46 -3.27 -20.51
CA THR A 9 -26.27 -1.92 -19.93
C THR A 9 -25.49 -1.94 -18.61
N ASN A 10 -25.73 -2.93 -17.75
CA ASN A 10 -24.95 -3.13 -16.53
C ASN A 10 -23.48 -3.47 -16.81
N ALA A 11 -23.20 -4.36 -17.79
CA ALA A 11 -21.84 -4.67 -18.22
C ALA A 11 -21.11 -3.42 -18.75
N ALA A 12 -21.72 -2.67 -19.68
CA ALA A 12 -21.14 -1.43 -20.19
C ALA A 12 -20.95 -0.34 -19.10
N GLY A 13 -21.78 -0.33 -18.06
CA GLY A 13 -21.60 0.52 -16.88
C GLY A 13 -20.39 0.12 -16.02
N ALA A 14 -20.25 -1.18 -15.76
CA ALA A 14 -19.11 -1.74 -15.02
C ALA A 14 -17.78 -1.56 -15.75
N ASP A 15 -17.76 -1.64 -17.08
CA ASP A 15 -16.55 -1.41 -17.85
C ASP A 15 -16.14 0.08 -17.79
N ARG A 16 -17.07 1.03 -17.91
CA ARG A 16 -16.74 2.46 -17.74
C ARG A 16 -16.19 2.80 -16.35
N SER A 17 -16.72 2.21 -15.28
CA SER A 17 -16.20 2.46 -13.93
C SER A 17 -14.81 1.84 -13.74
N ARG A 18 -14.56 0.65 -14.27
CA ARG A 18 -13.21 0.02 -14.31
C ARG A 18 -12.20 0.87 -15.08
N LEU A 19 -12.59 1.45 -16.22
CA LEU A 19 -11.74 2.36 -16.99
C LEU A 19 -11.33 3.59 -16.18
N GLN A 20 -12.30 4.24 -15.51
CA GLN A 20 -12.02 5.37 -14.64
C GLN A 20 -11.04 4.99 -13.51
N ILE A 21 -11.31 3.88 -12.82
CA ILE A 21 -10.48 3.37 -11.73
C ILE A 21 -9.06 3.03 -12.21
N ALA A 22 -8.92 2.39 -13.37
CA ALA A 22 -7.60 2.09 -13.94
C ALA A 22 -6.84 3.37 -14.31
N GLY A 23 -7.55 4.43 -14.75
CA GLY A 23 -7.01 5.77 -14.94
C GLY A 23 -6.47 6.39 -13.65
N SER A 24 -7.27 6.42 -12.58
CA SER A 24 -6.88 6.89 -11.25
C SER A 24 -5.64 6.15 -10.72
N ILE A 25 -5.62 4.83 -10.86
CA ILE A 25 -4.50 3.97 -10.46
C ILE A 25 -3.25 4.29 -11.29
N LYS A 26 -3.37 4.49 -12.60
CA LYS A 26 -2.26 4.85 -13.50
C LYS A 26 -1.69 6.24 -13.17
N GLN A 27 -2.55 7.20 -12.86
CA GLN A 27 -2.13 8.53 -12.43
C GLN A 27 -1.33 8.47 -11.12
N ALA A 28 -1.84 7.76 -10.10
CA ALA A 28 -1.17 7.58 -8.83
C ALA A 28 0.17 6.83 -8.94
N ALA A 29 0.25 5.79 -9.79
CA ALA A 29 1.49 5.11 -10.12
C ALA A 29 2.52 6.08 -10.73
N SER A 30 2.08 6.87 -11.71
CA SER A 30 2.94 7.81 -12.45
C SER A 30 3.47 8.96 -11.58
N SER A 31 2.69 9.47 -10.63
CA SER A 31 3.09 10.59 -9.76
C SER A 31 3.99 10.19 -8.58
N THR A 32 3.95 8.92 -8.16
CA THR A 32 4.68 8.43 -6.97
C THR A 32 5.82 7.45 -7.30
N GLY A 33 5.89 6.95 -8.53
CA GLY A 33 6.84 5.92 -8.96
C GLY A 33 6.50 4.50 -8.49
N ALA A 34 5.28 4.27 -7.97
CA ALA A 34 4.80 2.93 -7.64
C ALA A 34 4.48 2.11 -8.92
N SER A 35 4.55 0.77 -8.83
CA SER A 35 4.22 -0.11 -9.96
C SER A 35 2.72 -0.01 -10.30
N PHE A 36 2.40 0.36 -11.55
CA PHE A 36 1.01 0.40 -12.03
C PHE A 36 0.37 -0.99 -12.00
N GLN A 37 1.11 -2.02 -12.41
CA GLN A 37 0.68 -3.42 -12.34
C GLN A 37 0.42 -3.83 -10.88
N TYR A 38 1.27 -3.42 -9.93
CA TYR A 38 1.08 -3.70 -8.52
C TYR A 38 -0.24 -3.14 -8.01
N LEU A 39 -0.45 -1.82 -8.16
CA LEU A 39 -1.64 -1.17 -7.62
C LEU A 39 -2.93 -1.71 -8.27
N LEU A 40 -2.90 -2.00 -9.57
CA LEU A 40 -4.05 -2.60 -10.26
C LEU A 40 -4.32 -4.03 -9.77
N THR A 41 -3.28 -4.82 -9.51
CA THR A 41 -3.40 -6.17 -8.95
C THR A 41 -3.92 -6.12 -7.51
N THR A 42 -3.43 -5.21 -6.67
CA THR A 42 -3.93 -5.01 -5.30
C THR A 42 -5.40 -4.59 -5.33
N ALA A 43 -5.80 -3.64 -6.18
CA ALA A 43 -7.21 -3.23 -6.32
C ALA A 43 -8.13 -4.39 -6.77
N LYS A 44 -7.64 -5.31 -7.62
CA LYS A 44 -8.34 -6.55 -7.97
C LYS A 44 -8.51 -7.48 -6.75
N MET A 45 -7.45 -7.67 -5.96
CA MET A 45 -7.44 -8.59 -4.81
C MET A 45 -8.27 -8.08 -3.63
N GLU A 46 -8.15 -6.81 -3.30
CA GLU A 46 -8.76 -6.21 -2.10
C GLU A 46 -10.25 -5.92 -2.30
N SER A 47 -10.65 -5.42 -3.47
CA SER A 47 -12.02 -4.91 -3.69
C SER A 47 -12.69 -5.39 -4.98
N ASN A 48 -12.00 -6.17 -5.82
CA ASN A 48 -12.43 -6.47 -7.19
C ASN A 48 -12.76 -5.20 -8.01
N PHE A 49 -11.95 -4.14 -7.83
CA PHE A 49 -12.17 -2.80 -8.40
C PHE A 49 -13.46 -2.12 -7.93
N ASN A 50 -13.99 -2.43 -6.73
CA ASN A 50 -15.12 -1.72 -6.15
C ASN A 50 -14.62 -0.61 -5.20
N PRO A 51 -14.72 0.68 -5.57
CA PRO A 51 -14.24 1.77 -4.72
C PRO A 51 -15.11 1.96 -3.47
N ARG A 52 -16.26 1.29 -3.36
CA ARG A 52 -17.14 1.30 -2.17
C ARG A 52 -17.19 -0.06 -1.47
N ALA A 53 -16.20 -0.93 -1.70
CA ALA A 53 -16.04 -2.15 -0.93
C ALA A 53 -15.94 -1.84 0.58
N SER A 54 -16.48 -2.72 1.40
CA SER A 54 -16.42 -2.62 2.86
C SER A 54 -16.38 -4.03 3.42
N ALA A 55 -15.41 -4.32 4.29
CA ALA A 55 -15.41 -5.55 5.05
C ALA A 55 -16.55 -5.54 6.09
N SER A 56 -17.11 -6.71 6.40
CA SER A 56 -18.06 -6.91 7.49
C SER A 56 -17.39 -7.07 8.86
N THR A 57 -16.14 -7.56 8.88
CA THR A 57 -15.39 -7.97 10.08
C THR A 57 -14.30 -6.99 10.52
N SER A 58 -14.09 -5.89 9.78
CA SER A 58 -13.07 -4.89 10.08
C SER A 58 -13.45 -3.52 9.52
N SER A 59 -12.65 -2.49 9.84
CA SER A 59 -12.81 -1.14 9.26
C SER A 59 -12.23 -0.99 7.84
N ALA A 60 -11.82 -2.10 7.21
CA ALA A 60 -11.26 -2.12 5.86
C ALA A 60 -12.30 -1.68 4.82
N ARG A 61 -11.98 -0.62 4.07
CA ARG A 61 -12.91 0.02 3.13
C ARG A 61 -12.19 0.56 1.90
N GLY A 62 -12.91 0.57 0.78
CA GLY A 62 -12.52 1.22 -0.46
C GLY A 62 -11.70 0.33 -1.38
N LEU A 63 -11.20 0.94 -2.46
CA LEU A 63 -10.51 0.27 -3.57
C LEU A 63 -9.33 -0.62 -3.11
N PHE A 64 -8.65 -0.21 -2.03
CA PHE A 64 -7.48 -0.87 -1.43
C PHE A 64 -7.72 -1.30 0.03
N GLN A 65 -8.98 -1.45 0.45
CA GLN A 65 -9.38 -1.99 1.76
C GLN A 65 -8.65 -1.38 2.98
N PHE A 66 -8.38 -0.07 2.94
CA PHE A 66 -7.68 0.63 4.02
C PHE A 66 -8.45 0.56 5.34
N ILE A 67 -7.80 0.02 6.39
CA ILE A 67 -8.28 0.11 7.77
C ILE A 67 -8.06 1.52 8.35
N ASP A 68 -8.89 1.90 9.33
CA ASP A 68 -8.99 3.27 9.85
C ASP A 68 -7.63 3.89 10.25
N GLN A 69 -6.79 3.19 11.01
CA GLN A 69 -5.52 3.74 11.49
C GLN A 69 -4.47 3.88 10.38
N THR A 70 -4.37 2.91 9.47
CA THR A 70 -3.47 2.98 8.32
C THR A 70 -3.88 4.12 7.38
N TRP A 71 -5.19 4.32 7.19
CA TRP A 71 -5.72 5.45 6.42
C TRP A 71 -5.31 6.79 7.02
N LEU A 72 -5.64 7.01 8.30
CA LEU A 72 -5.32 8.26 8.99
C LEU A 72 -3.80 8.53 9.03
N GLY A 73 -2.99 7.50 9.25
CA GLY A 73 -1.53 7.64 9.20
C GLY A 73 -1.01 8.03 7.82
N THR A 74 -1.51 7.38 6.76
CA THR A 74 -1.09 7.68 5.38
C THR A 74 -1.51 9.09 4.95
N VAL A 75 -2.75 9.50 5.27
CA VAL A 75 -3.22 10.87 5.02
C VAL A 75 -2.42 11.88 5.83
N LYS A 76 -2.08 11.60 7.10
CA LYS A 76 -1.25 12.51 7.92
C LYS A 76 0.15 12.69 7.37
N GLU A 77 0.80 11.60 6.96
CA GLU A 77 2.23 11.60 6.60
C GLU A 77 2.48 12.02 5.14
N ALA A 78 1.55 11.76 4.22
CA ALA A 78 1.71 12.05 2.79
C ALA A 78 0.65 13.01 2.20
N GLY A 79 -0.46 13.26 2.90
CA GLY A 79 -1.62 13.96 2.32
C GLY A 79 -1.28 15.35 1.77
N SER A 80 -0.48 16.15 2.47
CA SER A 80 -0.08 17.49 2.00
C SER A 80 0.69 17.47 0.68
N GLN A 81 1.53 16.44 0.44
CA GLN A 81 2.27 16.28 -0.82
C GLN A 81 1.36 15.83 -1.97
N LEU A 82 0.24 15.17 -1.64
CA LEU A 82 -0.74 14.64 -2.59
C LEU A 82 -1.94 15.59 -2.84
N GLY A 83 -1.90 16.82 -2.30
CA GLY A 83 -3.00 17.80 -2.44
C GLY A 83 -4.11 17.69 -1.38
N TYR A 84 -3.98 16.77 -0.42
CA TYR A 84 -4.92 16.53 0.68
C TYR A 84 -4.49 17.22 2.00
N GLY A 85 -3.75 18.33 1.92
CA GLY A 85 -3.17 19.02 3.10
C GLY A 85 -4.19 19.38 4.18
N GLN A 86 -5.32 19.97 3.80
CA GLN A 86 -6.42 20.29 4.73
C GLN A 86 -6.93 19.08 5.53
N TYR A 87 -6.82 17.87 4.99
CA TYR A 87 -7.20 16.63 5.65
C TYR A 87 -6.06 16.11 6.54
N ALA A 88 -4.81 16.24 6.11
CA ALA A 88 -3.63 15.89 6.89
C ALA A 88 -3.47 16.77 8.14
N ASP A 89 -3.79 18.06 8.05
CA ASP A 89 -3.66 19.02 9.15
C ASP A 89 -4.65 18.73 10.29
N ALA A 90 -5.87 18.28 9.96
CA ALA A 90 -6.89 17.92 10.93
C ALA A 90 -6.61 16.58 11.67
N ILE A 91 -5.61 15.80 11.25
CA ILE A 91 -5.22 14.54 11.89
C ILE A 91 -4.10 14.80 12.91
N THR A 92 -4.30 14.32 14.14
CA THR A 92 -3.30 14.32 15.20
C THR A 92 -2.63 12.96 15.29
N LYS A 93 -1.30 12.93 15.39
CA LYS A 93 -0.53 11.74 15.79
C LYS A 93 -0.32 11.81 17.30
N ASN A 94 -0.92 10.87 18.03
CA ASN A 94 -0.88 10.83 19.49
C ASN A 94 0.48 10.31 19.98
N SER A 95 0.76 10.45 21.29
CA SER A 95 2.02 10.04 21.90
C SER A 95 2.29 8.52 21.87
N ASP A 96 1.23 7.70 21.75
CA ASP A 96 1.30 6.25 21.57
C ASP A 96 1.52 5.82 20.09
N GLY A 97 1.57 6.79 19.16
CA GLY A 97 1.73 6.56 17.72
C GLY A 97 0.41 6.32 16.97
N SER A 98 -0.74 6.29 17.64
CA SER A 98 -2.05 6.23 16.99
C SER A 98 -2.43 7.57 16.34
N TYR A 99 -3.41 7.54 15.44
CA TYR A 99 -3.93 8.73 14.76
C TYR A 99 -5.38 9.01 15.15
N SER A 100 -5.69 10.27 15.43
CA SER A 100 -7.00 10.75 15.86
C SER A 100 -7.43 11.99 15.06
N VAL A 101 -8.73 12.25 15.02
CA VAL A 101 -9.31 13.49 14.46
C VAL A 101 -10.36 13.96 15.45
N SER A 102 -10.18 15.16 16.00
CA SER A 102 -11.01 15.67 17.11
C SER A 102 -12.39 16.13 16.65
N ASP A 103 -12.50 16.77 15.49
CA ASP A 103 -13.78 17.16 14.91
C ASP A 103 -14.46 15.97 14.20
N PRO A 104 -15.68 15.56 14.60
CA PRO A 104 -16.42 14.51 13.92
C PRO A 104 -16.71 14.80 12.45
N SER A 105 -16.88 16.08 12.07
CA SER A 105 -17.21 16.44 10.67
C SER A 105 -16.00 16.23 9.75
N ALA A 106 -14.83 16.72 10.15
CA ALA A 106 -13.55 16.47 9.50
C ALA A 106 -13.22 14.98 9.47
N ARG A 107 -13.44 14.25 10.59
CA ARG A 107 -13.23 12.79 10.62
C ARG A 107 -14.07 12.11 9.53
N ASN A 108 -15.36 12.42 9.44
CA ASN A 108 -16.24 11.81 8.43
C ASN A 108 -15.80 12.15 7.00
N ALA A 109 -15.37 13.39 6.73
CA ALA A 109 -14.82 13.78 5.43
C ALA A 109 -13.54 13.00 5.09
N ILE A 110 -12.59 12.90 6.03
CA ILE A 110 -11.33 12.15 5.87
C ILE A 110 -11.60 10.67 5.61
N MET A 111 -12.48 10.03 6.38
CA MET A 111 -12.76 8.60 6.21
C MET A 111 -13.52 8.27 4.92
N LYS A 112 -14.28 9.24 4.38
CA LYS A 112 -15.02 9.12 3.11
C LYS A 112 -14.11 9.16 1.88
N LEU A 113 -12.93 9.78 1.97
CA LEU A 113 -11.92 9.76 0.89
C LEU A 113 -11.44 8.34 0.52
N ARG A 114 -11.69 7.31 1.36
CA ARG A 114 -11.47 5.91 0.97
C ARG A 114 -12.38 5.44 -0.18
N ASP A 115 -13.51 6.10 -0.38
CA ASP A 115 -14.46 5.82 -1.47
C ASP A 115 -14.08 6.50 -2.79
N ASP A 116 -13.09 7.41 -2.76
CA ASP A 116 -12.63 8.20 -3.88
C ASP A 116 -11.48 7.46 -4.59
N PRO A 117 -11.62 7.08 -5.88
CA PRO A 117 -10.59 6.32 -6.59
C PRO A 117 -9.25 7.04 -6.70
N ASP A 118 -9.23 8.37 -6.81
CA ASP A 118 -8.00 9.15 -6.96
C ASP A 118 -7.27 9.24 -5.60
N ALA A 119 -7.99 9.58 -4.53
CA ALA A 119 -7.44 9.66 -3.19
C ALA A 119 -6.96 8.27 -2.70
N ALA A 120 -7.79 7.24 -2.87
CA ALA A 120 -7.43 5.88 -2.46
C ALA A 120 -6.21 5.35 -3.24
N SER A 121 -6.12 5.63 -4.55
CA SER A 121 -4.97 5.22 -5.36
C SER A 121 -3.70 5.99 -4.97
N ALA A 122 -3.78 7.30 -4.77
CA ALA A 122 -2.64 8.12 -4.36
C ALA A 122 -2.07 7.64 -3.00
N MET A 123 -2.94 7.41 -2.02
CA MET A 123 -2.56 6.91 -0.69
C MET A 123 -2.01 5.47 -0.75
N ALA A 124 -2.60 4.59 -1.57
CA ALA A 124 -2.06 3.23 -1.79
C ALA A 124 -0.67 3.26 -2.43
N ALA A 125 -0.44 4.17 -3.37
CA ALA A 125 0.83 4.30 -4.06
C ALA A 125 1.97 4.77 -3.14
N VAL A 126 1.75 5.81 -2.31
CA VAL A 126 2.77 6.23 -1.32
C VAL A 126 2.98 5.20 -0.20
N LEU A 127 1.93 4.49 0.25
CA LEU A 127 2.07 3.39 1.20
C LEU A 127 2.91 2.24 0.60
N THR A 128 2.72 1.94 -0.69
CA THR A 128 3.51 0.94 -1.42
C THR A 128 4.99 1.32 -1.47
N GLN A 129 5.31 2.57 -1.78
CA GLN A 129 6.70 3.05 -1.77
C GLN A 129 7.31 3.00 -0.36
N SER A 130 6.55 3.39 0.67
CA SER A 130 6.97 3.29 2.07
C SER A 130 7.28 1.84 2.48
N ASN A 131 6.41 0.89 2.09
CA ASN A 131 6.63 -0.53 2.33
C ASN A 131 7.82 -1.08 1.55
N SER A 132 7.99 -0.67 0.28
CA SER A 132 9.12 -1.06 -0.57
C SER A 132 10.46 -0.65 0.03
N PHE A 133 10.58 0.60 0.48
CA PHE A 133 11.78 1.10 1.16
C PHE A 133 12.07 0.34 2.46
N LYS A 134 11.06 0.24 3.35
CA LYS A 134 11.20 -0.44 4.66
C LYS A 134 11.49 -1.94 4.51
N LEU A 135 10.97 -2.59 3.47
CA LEU A 135 11.22 -4.00 3.20
C LEU A 135 12.60 -4.23 2.57
N THR A 136 13.01 -3.36 1.64
CA THR A 136 14.37 -3.36 1.06
C THR A 136 15.43 -3.31 2.15
N GLY A 137 15.29 -2.39 3.11
CA GLY A 137 16.19 -2.28 4.27
C GLY A 137 16.17 -3.47 5.24
N LYS A 138 15.26 -4.43 5.07
CA LYS A 138 15.19 -5.67 5.87
C LYS A 138 15.66 -6.92 5.13
N ILE A 139 15.51 -6.98 3.81
CA ILE A 139 15.86 -8.16 3.01
C ILE A 139 17.09 -7.95 2.11
N GLY A 140 17.72 -6.77 2.15
CA GLY A 140 18.96 -6.46 1.41
C GLY A 140 18.80 -6.32 -0.11
N ARG A 141 17.60 -6.54 -0.64
CA ARG A 141 17.24 -6.41 -2.07
C ARG A 141 15.90 -5.72 -2.23
N ARG A 142 15.63 -5.18 -3.43
CA ARG A 142 14.28 -4.68 -3.76
C ARG A 142 13.28 -5.85 -3.68
N PRO A 143 12.13 -5.70 -3.01
CA PRO A 143 11.09 -6.72 -2.99
C PRO A 143 10.41 -6.83 -4.36
N THR A 144 9.95 -8.03 -4.70
CA THR A 144 9.03 -8.27 -5.80
C THR A 144 7.64 -7.74 -5.50
N ASP A 145 6.81 -7.54 -6.53
CA ASP A 145 5.42 -7.11 -6.37
C ASP A 145 4.59 -8.09 -5.50
N ALA A 146 4.89 -9.39 -5.53
CA ALA A 146 4.27 -10.37 -4.64
C ALA A 146 4.69 -10.19 -3.17
N GLU A 147 5.97 -9.90 -2.90
CA GLU A 147 6.49 -9.63 -1.55
C GLU A 147 6.00 -8.29 -0.99
N LEU A 148 5.82 -7.28 -1.84
CA LEU A 148 5.11 -6.05 -1.48
C LEU A 148 3.67 -6.33 -1.04
N TYR A 149 2.98 -7.24 -1.73
CA TYR A 149 1.64 -7.67 -1.32
C TYR A 149 1.67 -8.46 0.00
N MET A 150 2.69 -9.28 0.26
CA MET A 150 2.90 -9.88 1.59
C MET A 150 3.05 -8.79 2.66
N ALA A 151 3.80 -7.71 2.39
CA ALA A 151 3.94 -6.59 3.32
C ALA A 151 2.65 -5.77 3.51
N HIS A 152 1.76 -5.72 2.51
CA HIS A 152 0.41 -5.19 2.67
C HIS A 152 -0.41 -6.07 3.63
N PHE A 153 -0.43 -7.39 3.39
CA PHE A 153 -1.24 -8.36 4.12
C PHE A 153 -0.84 -8.60 5.58
N MET A 154 0.47 -8.74 5.88
CA MET A 154 0.97 -9.07 7.23
C MET A 154 1.94 -8.03 7.81
N GLY A 155 2.02 -6.85 7.19
CA GLY A 155 2.96 -5.80 7.56
C GLY A 155 4.40 -6.11 7.15
N VAL A 156 5.21 -5.06 6.98
CA VAL A 156 6.61 -5.17 6.54
C VAL A 156 7.46 -6.11 7.43
N GLY A 157 7.24 -6.10 8.75
CA GLY A 157 7.96 -6.99 9.67
C GLY A 157 7.57 -8.46 9.52
N GLY A 158 6.29 -8.75 9.28
CA GLY A 158 5.81 -10.11 9.01
C GLY A 158 6.33 -10.64 7.68
N ALA A 159 6.25 -9.81 6.63
CA ALA A 159 6.74 -10.15 5.30
C ALA A 159 8.25 -10.40 5.28
N ALA A 160 9.07 -9.52 5.86
CA ALA A 160 10.51 -9.73 5.97
C ALA A 160 10.84 -11.05 6.68
N LYS A 161 10.17 -11.35 7.81
CA LYS A 161 10.34 -12.62 8.53
C LYS A 161 9.96 -13.82 7.65
N LEU A 162 8.87 -13.74 6.87
CA LEU A 162 8.44 -14.82 5.98
C LEU A 162 9.45 -15.04 4.84
N ILE A 163 9.92 -13.96 4.21
CA ILE A 163 10.87 -13.98 3.09
C ILE A 163 12.18 -14.63 3.54
N SER A 164 12.86 -14.08 4.55
CA SER A 164 14.13 -14.64 5.03
C SER A 164 13.95 -16.07 5.57
N SER A 165 12.84 -16.39 6.24
CA SER A 165 12.60 -17.79 6.68
C SER A 165 12.35 -18.75 5.50
N ALA A 166 11.78 -18.28 4.39
CA ALA A 166 11.60 -19.10 3.19
C ALA A 166 12.91 -19.29 2.41
N GLU A 167 13.83 -18.33 2.48
CA GLU A 167 15.19 -18.40 1.93
C GLU A 167 16.11 -19.28 2.80
N ASP A 168 16.16 -19.04 4.11
CA ASP A 168 17.11 -19.66 5.05
C ASP A 168 16.65 -21.00 5.63
N SER A 169 15.34 -21.23 5.77
CA SER A 169 14.79 -22.38 6.51
C SER A 169 13.39 -22.79 6.01
N PRO A 170 13.26 -23.18 4.72
CA PRO A 170 11.99 -23.30 4.00
C PRO A 170 10.96 -24.29 4.59
N SER A 171 11.41 -25.24 5.40
CA SER A 171 10.59 -26.30 6.01
C SER A 171 9.96 -25.93 7.36
N ILE A 172 10.30 -24.78 7.97
CA ILE A 172 9.73 -24.37 9.27
C ILE A 172 8.20 -24.24 9.16
N ASN A 173 7.48 -24.78 10.16
CA ASN A 173 6.03 -24.65 10.30
C ASN A 173 5.63 -23.16 10.40
N ALA A 174 4.93 -22.65 9.38
CA ALA A 174 4.54 -21.25 9.31
C ALA A 174 3.44 -20.90 10.32
N ALA A 175 2.55 -21.84 10.65
CA ALA A 175 1.50 -21.60 11.63
C ALA A 175 2.07 -21.40 13.04
N ALA A 176 3.10 -22.16 13.41
CA ALA A 176 3.84 -21.95 14.65
C ALA A 176 4.64 -20.63 14.65
N MET A 177 5.18 -20.22 13.49
CA MET A 177 5.95 -18.98 13.35
C MET A 177 5.08 -17.70 13.37
N PHE A 178 3.83 -17.80 12.93
CA PHE A 178 2.88 -16.68 12.76
C PHE A 178 1.48 -17.00 13.34
N PRO A 179 1.35 -17.36 14.63
CA PRO A 179 0.13 -17.97 15.18
C PRO A 179 -1.13 -17.09 15.04
N LYS A 180 -1.00 -15.77 15.22
CA LYS A 180 -2.12 -14.83 15.04
C LYS A 180 -2.59 -14.75 13.58
N ALA A 181 -1.65 -14.73 12.62
CA ALA A 181 -1.98 -14.69 11.20
C ALA A 181 -2.57 -16.03 10.73
N ALA A 182 -2.06 -17.15 11.24
CA ALA A 182 -2.58 -18.49 10.98
C ALA A 182 -4.01 -18.66 11.50
N ALA A 183 -4.29 -18.25 12.74
CA ALA A 183 -5.64 -18.25 13.31
C ALA A 183 -6.64 -17.46 12.43
N ALA A 184 -6.26 -16.25 12.00
CA ALA A 184 -7.13 -15.40 11.17
C ALA A 184 -7.23 -15.85 9.69
N ASN A 185 -6.26 -16.62 9.16
CA ASN A 185 -6.14 -16.92 7.73
C ASN A 185 -5.85 -18.40 7.48
N GLN A 186 -6.71 -19.29 7.99
CA GLN A 186 -6.53 -20.74 7.91
C GLN A 186 -6.18 -21.24 6.48
N SER A 187 -6.85 -20.72 5.44
CA SER A 187 -6.62 -21.12 4.03
C SER A 187 -5.21 -20.80 3.47
N ILE A 188 -4.47 -19.90 4.13
CA ILE A 188 -3.10 -19.53 3.79
C ILE A 188 -2.12 -20.45 4.53
N PHE A 189 -2.34 -20.69 5.82
CA PHE A 189 -1.39 -21.36 6.72
C PHE A 189 -1.59 -22.88 6.83
N TYR A 190 -2.71 -23.43 6.36
CA TYR A 190 -3.00 -24.86 6.38
C TYR A 190 -3.45 -25.34 4.99
N ASP A 191 -3.26 -26.63 4.73
CA ASP A 191 -3.82 -27.29 3.55
C ASP A 191 -5.22 -27.88 3.80
N ARG A 192 -5.78 -28.57 2.78
CA ARG A 192 -7.12 -29.17 2.85
C ARG A 192 -7.26 -30.32 3.86
N SER A 193 -6.17 -30.92 4.31
CA SER A 193 -6.17 -31.93 5.38
C SER A 193 -6.15 -31.32 6.77
N GLY A 194 -5.99 -30.00 6.90
CA GLY A 194 -5.73 -29.32 8.16
C GLY A 194 -4.25 -29.33 8.57
N SER A 195 -3.35 -29.86 7.74
CA SER A 195 -1.91 -29.87 8.04
C SER A 195 -1.31 -28.47 7.87
N ALA A 196 -0.47 -28.06 8.82
CA ALA A 196 0.18 -26.76 8.79
C ALA A 196 1.23 -26.68 7.67
N ARG A 197 1.17 -25.63 6.86
CA ARG A 197 2.13 -25.36 5.80
C ARG A 197 3.47 -24.88 6.35
N SER A 198 4.53 -25.17 5.61
CA SER A 198 5.85 -24.59 5.83
C SER A 198 5.90 -23.12 5.36
N VAL A 199 6.92 -22.38 5.79
CA VAL A 199 7.14 -20.98 5.38
C VAL A 199 7.30 -20.84 3.86
N ALA A 200 8.02 -21.76 3.20
CA ALA A 200 8.11 -21.76 1.74
C ALA A 200 6.76 -22.05 1.04
N GLN A 201 5.92 -22.91 1.63
CA GLN A 201 4.58 -23.16 1.11
C GLN A 201 3.66 -21.94 1.27
N VAL A 202 3.74 -21.21 2.40
CA VAL A 202 2.99 -19.95 2.60
C VAL A 202 3.46 -18.86 1.62
N TYR A 203 4.77 -18.69 1.45
CA TYR A 203 5.35 -17.78 0.46
C TYR A 203 4.86 -18.10 -0.97
N SER A 204 4.91 -19.38 -1.35
CA SER A 204 4.45 -19.86 -2.66
C SER A 204 2.95 -19.64 -2.87
N VAL A 205 2.11 -19.90 -1.86
CA VAL A 205 0.66 -19.64 -1.92
C VAL A 205 0.34 -18.16 -2.11
N LEU A 206 1.02 -17.27 -1.38
CA LEU A 206 0.81 -15.82 -1.51
C LEU A 206 1.28 -15.31 -2.88
N THR A 207 2.44 -15.77 -3.34
CA THR A 207 2.96 -15.47 -4.68
C THR A 207 2.02 -15.96 -5.79
N THR A 208 1.51 -17.18 -5.68
CA THR A 208 0.59 -17.78 -6.65
C THR A 208 -0.74 -17.03 -6.71
N ARG A 209 -1.31 -16.64 -5.56
CA ARG A 209 -2.53 -15.82 -5.49
C ARG A 209 -2.32 -14.44 -6.16
N TYR A 210 -1.20 -13.78 -5.88
CA TYR A 210 -0.85 -12.50 -6.50
C TYR A 210 -0.73 -12.63 -8.03
N VAL A 211 0.03 -13.62 -8.51
CA VAL A 211 0.24 -13.86 -9.95
C VAL A 211 -1.07 -14.23 -10.67
N ALA A 212 -1.95 -15.00 -10.03
CA ALA A 212 -3.28 -15.30 -10.57
C ALA A 212 -4.17 -14.05 -10.70
N ALA A 213 -4.12 -13.13 -9.71
CA ALA A 213 -4.83 -11.86 -9.77
C ALA A 213 -4.27 -10.92 -10.86
N ALA A 214 -2.94 -10.83 -10.96
CA ALA A 214 -2.24 -10.01 -11.96
C ALA A 214 -2.59 -10.43 -13.39
N ASN A 215 -2.63 -11.76 -13.65
CA ASN A 215 -2.95 -12.33 -14.95
C ASN A 215 -4.46 -12.53 -15.21
N SER A 216 -5.33 -12.17 -14.26
CA SER A 216 -6.78 -12.28 -14.42
C SER A 216 -7.29 -11.43 -15.60
N GLN A 217 -8.39 -11.86 -16.23
CA GLN A 217 -8.92 -11.16 -17.40
C GLN A 217 -9.31 -9.71 -17.08
N ASP A 218 -9.98 -9.46 -15.94
CA ASP A 218 -10.35 -8.10 -15.52
C ASP A 218 -9.12 -7.20 -15.36
N THR A 219 -8.06 -7.69 -14.71
CA THR A 219 -6.82 -6.91 -14.50
C THR A 219 -6.13 -6.62 -15.83
N ARG A 220 -6.02 -7.59 -16.74
CA ARG A 220 -5.43 -7.38 -18.07
C ARG A 220 -6.24 -6.40 -18.93
N THR A 221 -7.57 -6.50 -18.91
CA THR A 221 -8.46 -5.55 -19.60
C THR A 221 -8.30 -4.14 -19.04
N ALA A 222 -8.33 -3.98 -17.72
CA ALA A 222 -8.15 -2.68 -17.07
C ALA A 222 -6.76 -2.07 -17.35
N PHE A 223 -5.70 -2.89 -17.34
CA PHE A 223 -4.33 -2.46 -17.64
C PHE A 223 -4.19 -1.95 -19.08
N ALA A 224 -4.64 -2.75 -20.05
CA ALA A 224 -4.59 -2.41 -21.47
C ALA A 224 -5.41 -1.16 -21.78
N ALA A 225 -6.62 -1.05 -21.20
CA ALA A 225 -7.53 0.05 -21.50
C ALA A 225 -7.19 1.37 -20.78
N ALA A 226 -6.37 1.34 -19.74
CA ALA A 226 -5.66 2.53 -19.23
C ALA A 226 -4.48 2.96 -20.12
N GLY A 227 -4.23 2.26 -21.24
CA GLY A 227 -3.07 2.48 -22.09
C GLY A 227 -1.76 2.09 -21.43
N GLY A 228 -1.74 0.97 -20.70
CA GLY A 228 -0.49 0.28 -20.38
C GLY A 228 -0.02 -0.54 -21.57
N ASP A 229 1.27 -0.47 -21.90
CA ASP A 229 1.87 -1.29 -22.96
C ASP A 229 1.64 -2.78 -22.67
N THR A 230 1.47 -3.61 -23.69
CA THR A 230 1.17 -5.05 -23.52
C THR A 230 2.24 -5.75 -22.68
N THR A 231 1.96 -5.93 -21.39
CA THR A 231 2.85 -6.60 -20.45
C THR A 231 2.92 -8.09 -20.78
N SER A 232 4.13 -8.65 -20.78
CA SER A 232 4.28 -10.10 -20.67
C SER A 232 3.58 -10.56 -19.38
N PRO A 233 2.88 -11.72 -19.38
CA PRO A 233 2.21 -12.21 -18.19
C PRO A 233 3.19 -12.31 -17.04
N VAL A 234 2.77 -11.89 -15.83
CA VAL A 234 3.63 -11.94 -14.65
C VAL A 234 3.97 -13.41 -14.41
N ALA A 235 5.24 -13.78 -14.63
CA ALA A 235 5.69 -15.16 -14.54
C ALA A 235 6.08 -15.51 -13.10
N VAL A 236 5.76 -16.73 -12.67
CA VAL A 236 6.36 -17.31 -11.47
C VAL A 236 7.77 -17.75 -11.84
N ALA A 237 8.80 -17.16 -11.22
CA ALA A 237 10.15 -17.73 -11.26
C ALA A 237 10.08 -19.13 -10.63
N GLY A 238 10.45 -20.17 -11.40
CA GLY A 238 9.90 -21.52 -11.26
C GLY A 238 9.96 -22.14 -9.86
N ALA A 239 8.82 -22.12 -9.15
CA ALA A 239 8.46 -23.14 -8.18
C ALA A 239 7.46 -24.10 -8.85
N ALA A 240 7.61 -25.41 -8.63
CA ALA A 240 6.83 -26.42 -9.34
C ALA A 240 5.30 -26.19 -9.17
N PRO A 241 4.50 -26.31 -10.25
CA PRO A 241 3.08 -25.97 -10.19
C PRO A 241 2.32 -26.96 -9.31
N THR A 242 1.75 -26.47 -8.21
CA THR A 242 0.62 -27.16 -7.55
C THR A 242 -0.67 -26.82 -8.29
N PRO A 243 -1.62 -27.76 -8.47
CA PRO A 243 -2.84 -27.50 -9.23
C PRO A 243 -3.64 -26.33 -8.65
N ALA A 244 -3.96 -25.36 -9.51
CA ALA A 244 -4.74 -24.19 -9.14
C ALA A 244 -6.13 -24.61 -8.62
N LEU A 245 -6.34 -24.42 -7.32
CA LEU A 245 -7.63 -24.69 -6.71
C LEU A 245 -8.59 -23.54 -7.05
N THR A 246 -9.42 -23.75 -8.05
CA THR A 246 -10.54 -22.85 -8.35
C THR A 246 -11.50 -22.85 -7.17
N MET A 247 -11.49 -21.78 -6.38
CA MET A 247 -12.52 -21.47 -5.40
C MET A 247 -13.15 -20.13 -5.75
N ASP A 248 -14.47 -20.11 -5.71
CA ASP A 248 -15.24 -18.89 -5.87
C ASP A 248 -14.92 -17.91 -4.71
N THR A 249 -14.78 -16.64 -5.04
CA THR A 249 -14.36 -15.60 -4.08
C THR A 249 -15.51 -15.19 -3.16
N ALA A 250 -16.77 -15.35 -3.57
CA ALA A 250 -17.92 -15.05 -2.72
C ALA A 250 -18.05 -16.04 -1.55
N SER A 251 -17.75 -17.32 -1.78
CA SER A 251 -17.75 -18.36 -0.75
C SER A 251 -16.54 -18.30 0.21
N TYR A 252 -15.52 -17.49 -0.08
CA TYR A 252 -14.36 -17.25 0.80
C TYR A 252 -14.64 -16.19 1.89
N LEU A 253 -15.43 -15.16 1.57
CA LEU A 253 -15.75 -14.09 2.51
C LEU A 253 -16.75 -14.51 3.61
N SER A 254 -17.45 -15.63 3.40
CA SER A 254 -18.38 -16.23 4.37
C SER A 254 -17.73 -17.09 5.46
N THR A 255 -16.39 -17.22 5.52
CA THR A 255 -15.69 -18.15 6.44
C THR A 255 -15.17 -17.49 7.72
N PHE A 256 -15.52 -16.23 8.02
CA PHE A 256 -15.14 -15.58 9.28
C PHE A 256 -16.15 -15.87 10.42
N PRO A 257 -15.72 -16.35 11.60
CA PRO A 257 -16.61 -16.61 12.72
C PRO A 257 -16.93 -15.33 13.53
N ASP A 258 -18.18 -15.24 14.01
CA ASP A 258 -18.64 -14.22 14.97
C ASP A 258 -18.00 -14.45 16.35
N GLY A 259 -17.22 -13.48 16.83
CA GLY A 259 -16.50 -13.54 18.11
C GLY A 259 -17.00 -12.54 19.14
N ARG A 260 -18.08 -12.86 19.87
CA ARG A 260 -18.49 -12.11 21.07
C ARG A 260 -18.29 -12.94 22.34
N GLY A 261 -17.49 -12.42 23.26
CA GLY A 261 -17.50 -12.81 24.68
C GLY A 261 -16.27 -13.58 25.17
N VAL A 262 -15.22 -12.86 25.57
CA VAL A 262 -14.26 -13.35 26.58
C VAL A 262 -13.90 -12.18 27.51
N THR A 263 -14.00 -12.40 28.83
CA THR A 263 -13.68 -11.44 29.88
C THR A 263 -12.19 -11.48 30.27
N PRO A 264 -11.59 -10.37 30.74
CA PRO A 264 -10.20 -10.35 31.18
C PRO A 264 -10.05 -10.77 32.65
N VAL A 265 -8.91 -11.39 32.97
CA VAL A 265 -8.38 -11.56 34.33
C VAL A 265 -6.96 -10.96 34.35
N GLY A 266 -6.56 -10.32 35.45
CA GLY A 266 -5.33 -9.52 35.52
C GLY A 266 -4.41 -9.79 36.71
N ALA A 267 -3.53 -8.82 36.98
CA ALA A 267 -2.42 -8.83 37.95
C ALA A 267 -1.19 -9.69 37.52
N THR A 268 0.06 -9.36 37.86
CA THR A 268 0.61 -8.26 38.70
C THR A 268 2.01 -7.85 38.22
N SER A 269 2.49 -6.65 38.59
CA SER A 269 3.83 -6.14 38.25
C SER A 269 4.77 -6.11 39.47
N THR A 270 6.08 -6.22 39.25
CA THR A 270 7.15 -5.79 40.18
C THR A 270 8.31 -5.10 39.42
N THR A 271 9.15 -4.34 40.14
CA THR A 271 9.84 -3.14 39.62
C THR A 271 11.33 -3.04 40.01
N ALA A 272 12.14 -2.40 39.16
CA ALA A 272 13.42 -1.71 39.47
C ALA A 272 13.75 -0.74 38.30
N ALA A 273 13.67 0.59 38.46
CA ALA A 273 14.71 1.54 38.92
C ALA A 273 15.89 1.72 37.91
N ALA A 274 15.99 2.80 37.09
CA ALA A 274 16.33 4.22 37.40
C ALA A 274 17.87 4.44 37.52
N GLN A 275 18.58 5.43 36.92
CA GLN A 275 18.38 6.61 36.00
C GLN A 275 19.76 6.88 35.29
N PRO A 276 20.09 7.95 34.49
CA PRO A 276 19.36 9.18 34.12
C PRO A 276 19.21 9.51 32.61
N VAL A 277 18.27 10.41 32.31
CA VAL A 277 18.11 11.12 31.01
C VAL A 277 18.73 12.52 31.08
N PRO A 278 19.07 13.15 29.93
CA PRO A 278 18.22 14.22 29.41
C PRO A 278 17.71 13.88 28.00
N ALA A 279 16.40 13.84 27.79
CA ALA A 279 15.57 15.02 27.53
C ALA A 279 15.61 15.52 26.07
N PHE A 280 15.22 14.61 25.16
CA PHE A 280 14.28 14.88 24.05
C PHE A 280 14.68 15.87 22.92
N ARG A 281 14.40 15.44 21.67
CA ARG A 281 13.76 16.31 20.64
C ARG A 281 14.77 17.34 20.04
N SER A 282 14.41 18.24 19.11
CA SER A 282 13.10 18.53 18.51
C SER A 282 13.08 18.72 16.99
N LEU A 283 12.00 18.33 16.29
CA LEU A 283 11.74 18.64 14.85
C LEU A 283 12.50 17.83 13.74
N TYR A 284 13.16 16.69 13.91
CA TYR A 284 13.21 15.75 15.03
C TYR A 284 14.32 16.04 16.04
N GLN A 285 15.42 16.69 15.63
CA GLN A 285 16.41 17.27 16.54
C GLN A 285 16.70 18.75 16.26
N GLY A 286 16.88 19.50 17.34
CA GLY A 286 16.20 20.78 17.46
C GLY A 286 17.06 21.94 17.81
N GLY A 287 17.56 22.59 16.76
CA GLY A 287 18.11 23.93 16.80
C GLY A 287 19.46 24.03 17.51
N ASP A 288 20.49 24.33 16.72
CA ASP A 288 21.26 25.53 17.04
C ASP A 288 21.57 26.29 15.74
N ARG A 289 21.32 27.59 15.76
CA ARG A 289 21.82 28.55 14.77
C ARG A 289 22.93 29.34 15.44
N PRO A 290 24.03 29.57 14.72
CA PRO A 290 24.44 30.96 14.51
C PRO A 290 24.22 31.38 13.06
N GLN A 291 23.82 32.64 12.86
CA GLN A 291 23.70 33.27 11.53
C GLN A 291 25.07 33.89 11.11
N PRO A 292 25.18 34.73 10.06
CA PRO A 292 24.40 34.84 8.81
C PRO A 292 25.30 34.96 7.55
N ILE A 293 24.99 34.29 6.43
CA ILE A 293 25.40 34.71 5.06
C ILE A 293 24.61 33.91 4.01
N SER A 294 24.20 34.44 2.85
CA SER A 294 24.33 35.81 2.31
C SER A 294 23.15 36.14 1.36
N PRO A 295 22.94 37.41 0.96
CA PRO A 295 21.96 37.78 -0.06
C PRO A 295 22.20 37.21 -1.47
N ALA A 296 23.34 36.56 -1.73
CA ALA A 296 23.80 36.17 -3.08
C ALA A 296 23.01 35.03 -3.77
N VAL A 297 21.90 34.55 -3.18
CA VAL A 297 20.95 33.63 -3.82
C VAL A 297 19.66 34.33 -4.26
N GLN A 298 19.45 35.60 -3.88
CA GLN A 298 18.32 36.41 -4.35
C GLN A 298 18.56 37.06 -5.72
N GLU A 299 19.76 36.97 -6.31
CA GLU A 299 20.09 37.61 -7.59
C GLU A 299 19.98 36.71 -8.83
N LEU A 300 19.70 35.40 -8.70
CA LEU A 300 19.49 34.55 -9.89
C LEU A 300 18.14 34.79 -10.63
N TRP A 301 17.31 35.70 -10.11
CA TRP A 301 16.04 36.15 -10.69
C TRP A 301 15.91 37.68 -10.72
N GLY A 302 17.04 38.40 -10.76
CA GLY A 302 17.11 39.87 -10.82
C GLY A 302 17.76 40.41 -12.10
N ASN A 303 16.94 40.83 -13.06
CA ASN A 303 17.26 41.70 -14.21
C ASN A 303 18.47 41.39 -15.13
N SER A 304 18.16 41.15 -16.41
CA SER A 304 18.78 41.89 -17.53
C SER A 304 17.83 41.92 -18.73
N SER A 305 17.62 43.10 -19.30
CA SER A 305 16.66 43.35 -20.39
C SER A 305 17.32 43.35 -21.78
N SER A 306 16.51 43.07 -22.81
CA SER A 306 16.74 43.34 -24.26
C SER A 306 17.92 42.63 -24.95
N LEU A 307 17.75 41.91 -26.06
CA LEU A 307 17.29 42.43 -27.37
C LEU A 307 16.64 41.37 -28.31
N THR A 308 15.64 41.84 -29.08
CA THR A 308 15.18 41.40 -30.43
C THR A 308 14.79 39.95 -30.79
N SER A 309 13.49 39.81 -31.08
CA SER A 309 12.85 39.15 -32.26
C SER A 309 12.71 37.62 -32.45
N ALA A 310 11.44 37.26 -32.72
CA ALA A 310 10.92 36.26 -33.68
C ALA A 310 10.64 34.78 -33.26
N ALA A 311 9.34 34.52 -33.05
CA ALA A 311 8.52 33.42 -33.58
C ALA A 311 8.51 31.99 -32.97
N THR A 312 7.27 31.48 -32.87
CA THR A 312 6.77 30.11 -32.60
C THR A 312 6.95 29.50 -31.19
N PRO A 313 5.88 28.93 -30.58
CA PRO A 313 5.95 28.27 -29.29
C PRO A 313 6.25 26.77 -29.42
N SER A 314 7.31 26.29 -28.77
CA SER A 314 7.49 24.86 -28.49
C SER A 314 7.11 24.55 -27.04
N VAL A 315 6.23 23.57 -26.86
CA VAL A 315 5.77 23.13 -25.53
C VAL A 315 6.91 22.37 -24.86
N ARG A 316 7.48 22.93 -23.78
CA ARG A 316 8.47 22.24 -22.95
C ARG A 316 7.77 21.43 -21.86
N VAL A 317 7.99 20.11 -21.88
CA VAL A 317 7.47 19.15 -20.90
C VAL A 317 7.97 19.50 -19.49
N PRO A 318 7.13 19.52 -18.44
CA PRO A 318 7.58 19.67 -17.06
C PRO A 318 8.51 18.52 -16.64
N GLY A 319 9.59 18.86 -15.92
CA GLY A 319 10.60 17.91 -15.50
C GLY A 319 10.05 16.82 -14.56
N ARG A 320 10.67 15.63 -14.62
CA ARG A 320 10.36 14.53 -13.70
C ARG A 320 10.80 14.90 -12.28
N LEU A 321 10.00 14.50 -11.28
CA LEU A 321 10.38 14.54 -9.87
C LEU A 321 11.49 13.52 -9.61
N ASP A 322 12.74 14.00 -9.60
CA ASP A 322 13.89 13.22 -9.16
C ASP A 322 13.98 13.26 -7.63
N LEU A 323 13.26 12.33 -6.98
CA LEU A 323 13.14 12.26 -5.53
C LEU A 323 14.15 11.28 -4.88
N PHE A 324 15.04 10.64 -5.65
CA PHE A 324 15.87 9.52 -5.17
C PHE A 324 17.30 9.45 -5.77
N SER A 325 17.88 10.59 -6.15
CA SER A 325 19.29 10.65 -6.61
C SER A 325 20.22 11.24 -5.55
N ASP A 326 20.85 10.38 -4.74
CA ASP A 326 22.17 10.66 -4.14
C ASP A 326 23.16 9.57 -4.61
N PRO A 327 24.25 9.92 -5.33
CA PRO A 327 25.20 8.95 -5.86
C PRO A 327 26.16 8.30 -4.84
N ASN A 328 26.24 8.79 -3.60
CA ASN A 328 27.37 8.50 -2.70
C ASN A 328 27.02 7.61 -1.49
N GLY A 329 26.28 6.52 -1.72
CA GLY A 329 25.80 5.63 -0.67
C GLY A 329 26.88 5.22 0.35
N THR A 330 26.78 5.71 1.59
CA THR A 330 27.69 5.36 2.69
C THR A 330 26.98 5.26 4.04
N TYR A 331 27.03 4.03 4.58
CA TYR A 331 26.84 3.61 5.99
C TYR A 331 25.49 3.80 6.69
N SER A 332 24.84 2.66 6.97
CA SER A 332 24.00 2.45 8.15
C SER A 332 24.79 1.69 9.22
N GLY A 333 24.55 2.03 10.48
CA GLY A 333 24.79 1.17 11.66
C GLY A 333 23.47 0.93 12.40
#